data_AF-H3KGQ8-F1
#
_entry.id   AF-H3KGQ8-F1
#
_cell.length_a   1.000
_cell.length_b   1.000
_cell.length_c   1.000
_cell.angle_alpha   90.00
_cell.angle_beta   90.00
_cell.angle_gamma   90.00
#
_symmetry.space_group_name_H-M   'P 1'
#
loop_
_entity.id
_entity.type
_entity.pdbx_description
1 polymer ?
#
loop_
_entity_poly.entity_id
_entity_poly.type
_entity_poly.pdbx_seq_one_letter_code
_entity_poly.pdbx_strand_id
1 'polypeptide(L)'
;MHDQEKPFDRAEMAEHTVKLMRDGGGLNAVVTLVEKDGVRWTVKDFSTRGWFSRTIVGPLLLRREAAVLARLKGIDGIAGEAFFVDRQALAIRFLEGSGLVRKKGVNRSPVDLAYMERLEALVDEMHARGVAHLDLRGTGNFIIRPDGTPGLIDFQSAVITRYFPGWLRRMLEHIDDSGVLKKWNQFLPEQMGEARRAALQRFEEGRMRYFGWYMKLRRKKYRRGR
;
A
#
# COMPACT_ATOMS: atom_id res chain seq x y z
N MET A 1 -17.98 -19.63 -14.43
CA MET A 1 -18.56 -18.62 -13.53
C MET A 1 -18.75 -19.30 -12.19
N HIS A 2 -17.82 -19.10 -11.25
CA HIS A 2 -18.08 -19.44 -9.85
C HIS A 2 -18.68 -18.19 -9.23
N ASP A 3 -19.98 -18.24 -9.00
CA ASP A 3 -20.70 -17.24 -8.24
C ASP A 3 -20.28 -17.43 -6.78
N GLN A 4 -19.17 -16.81 -6.39
CA GLN A 4 -18.89 -16.64 -4.98
C GLN A 4 -19.92 -15.64 -4.47
N GLU A 5 -20.85 -16.12 -3.66
CA GLU A 5 -21.88 -15.32 -3.02
C GLU A 5 -21.21 -14.12 -2.36
N LYS A 6 -21.59 -12.92 -2.81
CA LYS A 6 -20.99 -11.69 -2.29
C LYS A 6 -21.43 -11.53 -0.84
N PRO A 7 -20.52 -11.23 0.11
CA PRO A 7 -20.88 -11.03 1.50
C PRO A 7 -21.95 -9.97 1.71
N PHE A 8 -21.97 -8.89 0.92
CA PHE A 8 -23.02 -7.86 0.98
C PHE A 8 -23.12 -7.06 -0.32
N ASP A 9 -24.29 -6.45 -0.52
CA ASP A 9 -24.51 -5.46 -1.57
C ASP A 9 -24.39 -4.00 -1.07
N ARG A 10 -24.70 -3.03 -1.94
CA ARG A 10 -24.58 -1.61 -1.60
C ARG A 10 -25.59 -1.12 -0.56
N ALA A 11 -26.80 -1.69 -0.53
CA ALA A 11 -27.82 -1.32 0.44
C ALA A 11 -27.37 -1.80 1.83
N GLU A 12 -27.00 -3.08 1.93
CA GLU A 12 -26.49 -3.68 3.17
C GLU A 12 -25.20 -2.98 3.64
N MET A 13 -24.30 -2.59 2.73
CA MET A 13 -23.08 -1.85 3.06
C MET A 13 -23.38 -0.56 3.86
N ALA A 14 -24.44 0.17 3.50
CA ALA A 14 -24.79 1.43 4.17
C ALA A 14 -25.30 1.19 5.60
N GLU A 15 -26.06 0.11 5.80
CA GLU A 15 -26.61 -0.29 7.10
C GLU A 15 -25.51 -0.80 8.05
N HIS A 16 -24.52 -1.51 7.49
CA HIS A 16 -23.42 -2.14 8.23
C HIS A 16 -22.16 -1.29 8.32
N THR A 17 -22.20 -0.02 7.89
CA THR A 17 -21.04 0.87 7.99
C THR A 17 -20.80 1.27 9.45
N VAL A 18 -19.66 0.82 9.98
CA VAL A 18 -19.27 1.06 11.38
C VAL A 18 -18.49 2.36 11.52
N LYS A 19 -17.63 2.69 10.54
CA LYS A 19 -16.72 3.84 10.67
C LYS A 19 -16.28 4.40 9.33
N LEU A 20 -16.23 5.73 9.22
CA LEU A 20 -15.50 6.42 8.16
C LEU A 20 -14.00 6.44 8.49
N MET A 21 -13.19 5.77 7.68
CA MET A 21 -11.73 5.71 7.84
C MET A 21 -11.05 6.88 7.13
N ARG A 22 -11.55 7.25 5.95
CA ARG A 22 -11.06 8.39 5.18
C ARG A 22 -12.18 8.98 4.34
N ASP A 23 -12.43 10.26 4.50
CA ASP A 23 -13.45 11.01 3.72
C ASP A 23 -13.02 11.24 2.24
N GLY A 24 -11.80 10.84 1.90
CA GLY A 24 -11.17 11.00 0.60
C GLY A 24 -11.13 12.44 0.09
N GLY A 25 -10.75 12.63 -1.18
CA GLY A 25 -10.59 13.95 -1.79
C GLY A 25 -9.95 13.88 -3.18
N GLY A 26 -10.47 14.67 -4.13
CA GLY A 26 -10.02 14.66 -5.52
C GLY A 26 -10.23 13.30 -6.22
N LEU A 27 -9.13 12.62 -6.56
CA LEU A 27 -9.11 11.29 -7.19
C LEU A 27 -9.07 10.12 -6.19
N ASN A 28 -9.21 10.38 -4.87
CA ASN A 28 -9.16 9.34 -3.85
C ASN A 28 -10.56 8.82 -3.47
N ALA A 29 -10.68 7.53 -3.15
CA ALA A 29 -11.91 6.90 -2.70
C ALA A 29 -12.35 7.40 -1.30
N VAL A 30 -13.65 7.30 -1.00
CA VAL A 30 -14.11 7.22 0.40
C VAL A 30 -13.70 5.85 0.92
N VAL A 31 -13.16 5.78 2.13
CA VAL A 31 -12.81 4.50 2.76
C VAL A 31 -13.64 4.33 4.03
N THR A 32 -14.44 3.27 4.09
CA THR A 32 -15.26 2.91 5.24
C THR A 32 -14.88 1.55 5.79
N LEU A 33 -15.14 1.34 7.08
CA LEU A 33 -15.12 0.06 7.74
C LEU A 33 -16.56 -0.45 7.83
N VAL A 34 -16.82 -1.62 7.26
CA VAL A 34 -18.13 -2.28 7.24
C VAL A 34 -18.00 -3.59 8.01
N GLU A 35 -18.95 -3.89 8.87
CA GLU A 35 -18.99 -5.14 9.65
C GLU A 35 -20.30 -5.87 9.40
N LYS A 36 -20.19 -7.08 8.83
CA LYS A 36 -21.33 -7.97 8.60
C LYS A 36 -20.96 -9.36 9.11
N ASP A 37 -21.86 -9.97 9.87
CA ASP A 37 -21.69 -11.32 10.45
C ASP A 37 -20.39 -11.51 11.25
N GLY A 38 -19.95 -10.45 11.97
CA GLY A 38 -18.69 -10.45 12.73
C GLY A 38 -17.42 -10.35 11.87
N VAL A 39 -17.57 -10.17 10.56
CA VAL A 39 -16.49 -10.04 9.58
C VAL A 39 -16.35 -8.56 9.19
N ARG A 40 -15.20 -7.96 9.51
CA ARG A 40 -14.85 -6.60 9.12
C ARG A 40 -14.21 -6.51 7.73
N TRP A 41 -14.61 -5.48 6.99
CA TRP A 41 -14.20 -5.16 5.62
C TRP A 41 -13.83 -3.68 5.48
N THR A 42 -12.72 -3.40 4.82
CA THR A 42 -12.39 -2.05 4.32
C THR A 42 -13.02 -1.88 2.94
N VAL A 43 -13.96 -0.96 2.81
CA VAL A 43 -14.61 -0.67 1.53
C VAL A 43 -14.07 0.63 0.95
N LYS A 44 -13.58 0.58 -0.29
CA LYS A 44 -13.15 1.74 -1.08
C LYS A 44 -14.23 2.09 -2.08
N ASP A 45 -14.89 3.23 -1.89
CA ASP A 45 -16.02 3.67 -2.72
C ASP A 45 -15.75 4.98 -3.47
N PHE A 46 -16.00 4.95 -4.78
CA PHE A 46 -15.91 6.10 -5.68
C PHE A 46 -17.29 6.67 -6.09
N SER A 47 -18.40 6.12 -5.58
CA SER A 47 -19.77 6.48 -5.98
C SER A 47 -20.11 7.96 -5.76
N THR A 48 -19.58 8.57 -4.70
CA THR A 48 -19.79 9.98 -4.34
C THR A 48 -18.85 10.94 -5.07
N ARG A 49 -18.00 10.45 -5.97
CA ARG A 49 -17.00 11.28 -6.67
C ARG A 49 -17.54 11.88 -7.95
N GLY A 50 -16.88 12.94 -8.42
CA GLY A 50 -17.21 13.57 -9.70
C GLY A 50 -17.21 12.57 -10.86
N TRP A 51 -18.01 12.86 -11.89
CA TRP A 51 -18.35 11.92 -12.97
C TRP A 51 -17.14 11.17 -13.56
N PHE A 52 -16.04 11.88 -13.83
CA PHE A 52 -14.82 11.32 -14.39
C PHE A 52 -14.16 10.30 -13.43
N SER A 53 -14.00 10.67 -12.17
CA SER A 53 -13.44 9.79 -11.13
C SER A 53 -14.30 8.57 -10.89
N ARG A 54 -15.63 8.76 -10.81
CA ARG A 54 -16.59 7.69 -10.55
C ARG A 54 -16.71 6.69 -11.70
N THR A 55 -16.63 7.15 -12.94
CA THR A 55 -17.00 6.34 -14.12
C THR A 55 -15.79 5.68 -14.78
N ILE A 56 -14.62 6.34 -14.75
CA ILE A 56 -13.42 5.92 -15.49
C ILE A 56 -12.30 5.53 -14.52
N VAL A 57 -11.83 6.49 -13.71
CA VAL A 57 -10.62 6.31 -12.90
C VAL A 57 -10.84 5.29 -11.78
N GLY A 58 -11.90 5.46 -10.98
CA GLY A 58 -12.23 4.60 -9.85
C GLY A 58 -12.34 3.12 -10.23
N PRO A 59 -13.21 2.75 -11.20
CA PRO A 59 -13.32 1.37 -11.64
C PRO A 59 -12.00 0.77 -12.16
N LEU A 60 -11.14 1.56 -12.81
CA LEU A 60 -9.83 1.09 -13.26
C LEU A 60 -8.88 0.84 -12.08
N LEU A 61 -8.82 1.75 -11.11
CA LEU A 61 -8.00 1.62 -9.90
C LEU A 61 -8.43 0.40 -9.07
N LEU A 62 -9.74 0.25 -8.84
CA LEU A 62 -10.28 -0.88 -8.08
C LEU A 62 -10.02 -2.23 -8.76
N ARG A 63 -10.15 -2.29 -10.09
CA ARG A 63 -9.79 -3.51 -10.86
C ARG A 63 -8.32 -3.86 -10.75
N ARG A 64 -7.42 -2.86 -10.82
CA ARG A 64 -6.00 -3.12 -10.61
C ARG A 64 -5.73 -3.61 -9.20
N GLU A 65 -6.29 -2.97 -8.18
CA GLU A 65 -6.12 -3.37 -6.79
C GLU A 65 -6.64 -4.80 -6.55
N ALA A 66 -7.84 -5.13 -7.02
CA ALA A 66 -8.38 -6.49 -6.96
C ALA A 66 -7.48 -7.51 -7.68
N ALA A 67 -6.94 -7.17 -8.85
CA ALA A 67 -6.04 -8.03 -9.60
C ALA A 67 -4.67 -8.24 -8.92
N VAL A 68 -4.21 -7.27 -8.14
CA VAL A 68 -3.02 -7.36 -7.28
C VAL A 68 -3.32 -8.25 -6.08
N LEU A 69 -4.39 -7.98 -5.33
CA LEU A 69 -4.77 -8.78 -4.17
C LEU A 69 -5.02 -10.25 -4.53
N ALA A 70 -5.64 -10.52 -5.68
CA ALA A 70 -5.81 -11.88 -6.17
C ALA A 70 -4.48 -12.63 -6.41
N ARG A 71 -3.40 -11.93 -6.78
CA ARG A 71 -2.06 -12.52 -6.96
C ARG A 71 -1.33 -12.74 -5.63
N LEU A 72 -1.62 -11.89 -4.66
CA LEU A 72 -1.05 -11.95 -3.32
C LEU A 72 -1.84 -12.86 -2.38
N LYS A 73 -2.96 -13.42 -2.83
CA LYS A 73 -3.75 -14.40 -2.08
C LYS A 73 -2.85 -15.53 -1.56
N GLY A 74 -2.99 -15.81 -0.27
CA GLY A 74 -2.23 -16.83 0.45
C GLY A 74 -0.91 -16.35 1.06
N ILE A 75 -0.52 -15.09 0.88
CA ILE A 75 0.59 -14.50 1.65
C ILE A 75 0.06 -14.07 3.02
N ASP A 76 0.67 -14.56 4.09
CA ASP A 76 0.34 -14.16 5.45
C ASP A 76 0.75 -12.70 5.70
N GLY A 77 -0.14 -11.90 6.31
CA GLY A 77 0.08 -10.45 6.49
C GLY A 77 -0.42 -9.57 5.34
N ILE A 78 -1.08 -10.14 4.32
CA ILE A 78 -1.81 -9.39 3.28
C ILE A 78 -3.27 -9.86 3.27
N ALA A 79 -4.22 -8.93 3.09
CA ALA A 79 -5.65 -9.27 3.04
C ALA A 79 -5.93 -10.29 1.92
N GLY A 80 -6.38 -11.48 2.31
CA GLY A 80 -6.55 -12.62 1.39
C GLY A 80 -7.87 -12.64 0.60
N GLU A 81 -8.82 -11.78 0.97
CA GLU A 81 -10.17 -11.76 0.40
C GLU A 81 -10.55 -10.34 -0.04
N ALA A 82 -11.09 -10.25 -1.25
CA ALA A 82 -11.64 -9.02 -1.80
C ALA A 82 -12.75 -9.35 -2.80
N PHE A 83 -13.79 -8.53 -2.83
CA PHE A 83 -14.89 -8.66 -3.78
C PHE A 83 -15.44 -7.29 -4.16
N PHE A 84 -16.00 -7.20 -5.35
CA PHE A 84 -16.68 -5.98 -5.79
C PHE A 84 -18.11 -5.95 -5.25
N VAL A 85 -18.39 -4.97 -4.39
CA VAL A 85 -19.77 -4.62 -4.01
C VAL A 85 -20.52 -4.26 -5.29
N ASP A 86 -19.94 -3.36 -6.10
CA ASP A 86 -20.37 -3.06 -7.45
C ASP A 86 -19.20 -2.50 -8.31
N ARG A 87 -19.50 -1.85 -9.44
CA ARG A 87 -18.48 -1.28 -10.34
C ARG A 87 -17.64 -0.15 -9.68
N GLN A 88 -18.16 0.51 -8.66
CA GLN A 88 -17.60 1.72 -8.04
C GLN A 88 -17.05 1.47 -6.63
N ALA A 89 -17.34 0.31 -6.04
CA ALA A 89 -16.91 -0.06 -4.70
C ALA A 89 -16.27 -1.46 -4.64
N LEU A 90 -15.10 -1.52 -4.00
CA LEU A 90 -14.36 -2.76 -3.71
C LEU A 90 -14.28 -2.93 -2.20
N ALA A 91 -14.72 -4.10 -1.72
CA ALA A 91 -14.54 -4.53 -0.34
C ALA A 91 -13.30 -5.42 -0.24
N ILE A 92 -12.46 -5.16 0.74
CA ILE A 92 -11.23 -5.91 1.04
C ILE A 92 -11.29 -6.31 2.51
N ARG A 93 -10.93 -7.55 2.85
CA ARG A 93 -10.91 -8.02 4.24
C ARG A 93 -10.11 -7.06 5.11
N PHE A 94 -10.69 -6.61 6.22
CA PHE A 94 -9.99 -5.74 7.14
C PHE A 94 -8.85 -6.51 7.81
N LEU A 95 -7.64 -5.96 7.75
CA LEU A 95 -6.48 -6.53 8.41
C LEU A 95 -6.38 -5.94 9.82
N GLU A 96 -6.60 -6.77 10.84
CA GLU A 96 -6.52 -6.35 12.23
C GLU A 96 -5.11 -5.91 12.61
N GLY A 97 -5.02 -4.87 13.43
CA GLY A 97 -3.76 -4.41 14.00
C GLY A 97 -3.71 -2.90 14.15
N SER A 98 -2.52 -2.42 14.49
CA SER A 98 -2.25 -1.00 14.67
C SER A 98 -1.28 -0.51 13.59
N GLY A 99 -1.52 0.70 13.07
CA GLY A 99 -0.60 1.31 12.12
C GLY A 99 0.79 1.52 12.73
N LEU A 100 1.83 1.43 11.89
CA LEU A 100 3.22 1.62 12.28
C LEU A 100 3.53 3.10 12.62
N VAL A 101 3.04 3.60 13.76
CA VAL A 101 3.23 4.98 14.18
C VAL A 101 4.29 5.06 15.28
N ARG A 102 5.33 5.86 15.05
CA ARG A 102 6.28 6.22 16.10
C ARG A 102 5.60 7.19 17.07
N LYS A 103 5.05 6.68 18.18
CA LYS A 103 4.52 7.53 19.26
C LYS A 103 5.68 8.18 20.02
N LYS A 104 5.71 9.51 20.08
CA LYS A 104 6.64 10.24 20.96
C LYS A 104 6.34 9.88 22.42
N GLY A 105 7.37 9.59 23.21
CA GLY A 105 7.25 9.33 24.65
C GLY A 105 6.94 7.88 25.06
N VAL A 106 6.84 6.93 24.12
CA VAL A 106 6.76 5.50 24.43
C VAL A 106 8.16 4.90 24.41
N ASN A 107 8.63 4.40 25.55
CA ASN A 107 9.99 3.85 25.71
C ASN A 107 10.20 2.51 25.00
N ARG A 108 9.14 1.73 24.76
CA ARG A 108 9.21 0.46 24.06
C ARG A 108 8.66 0.63 22.64
N SER A 109 9.55 0.61 21.66
CA SER A 109 9.14 0.50 20.26
C SER A 109 8.32 -0.80 20.10
N PRO A 110 7.11 -0.77 19.52
CA PRO A 110 6.38 -2.00 19.20
C PRO A 110 7.05 -2.79 18.06
N VAL A 111 8.15 -2.25 17.52
CA VAL A 111 8.96 -2.83 16.45
C VAL A 111 10.26 -3.33 17.06
N ASP A 112 10.48 -4.64 16.99
CA ASP A 112 11.73 -5.31 17.33
C ASP A 112 12.43 -5.87 16.08
N LEU A 113 13.58 -6.51 16.28
CA LEU A 113 14.37 -7.09 15.20
C LEU A 113 13.54 -8.10 14.38
N ALA A 114 12.83 -9.00 15.08
CA ALA A 114 12.06 -10.05 14.45
C ALA A 114 10.88 -9.52 13.62
N TYR A 115 10.24 -8.42 14.04
CA TYR A 115 9.24 -7.72 13.24
C TYR A 115 9.84 -7.20 11.94
N MET A 116 11.01 -6.54 12.03
CA MET A 116 11.64 -5.92 10.87
C MET A 116 12.15 -6.95 9.86
N GLU A 117 12.71 -8.07 10.34
CA GLU A 117 13.10 -9.20 9.48
C GLU A 117 11.89 -9.86 8.82
N ARG A 118 10.81 -10.06 9.56
CA ARG A 118 9.54 -10.54 8.98
C ARG A 118 8.95 -9.56 7.97
N LEU A 119 9.16 -8.25 8.18
CA LEU A 119 8.65 -7.24 7.26
C LEU A 119 9.42 -7.24 5.94
N GLU A 120 10.74 -7.42 5.98
CA GLU A 120 11.55 -7.67 4.78
C GLU A 120 11.05 -8.92 4.05
N ALA A 121 10.91 -10.04 4.75
CA ALA A 121 10.43 -11.29 4.16
C ALA A 121 9.03 -11.14 3.52
N LEU A 122 8.12 -10.41 4.16
CA LEU A 122 6.78 -10.14 3.62
C LEU A 122 6.83 -9.35 2.30
N VAL A 123 7.73 -8.36 2.20
CA VAL A 123 7.93 -7.58 0.97
C VAL A 123 8.60 -8.44 -0.11
N ASP A 124 9.56 -9.27 0.26
CA ASP A 124 10.21 -10.23 -0.66
C ASP A 124 9.21 -11.24 -1.23
N GLU A 125 8.29 -11.77 -0.40
CA GLU A 125 7.21 -12.66 -0.86
C GLU A 125 6.27 -11.96 -1.86
N MET A 126 5.93 -10.70 -1.60
CA MET A 126 5.15 -9.87 -2.52
C MET A 126 5.89 -9.68 -3.85
N HIS A 127 7.18 -9.34 -3.81
CA HIS A 127 8.02 -9.18 -5.00
C HIS A 127 8.18 -10.50 -5.77
N ALA A 128 8.26 -11.64 -5.07
CA ALA A 128 8.30 -12.97 -5.66
C ALA A 128 7.03 -13.29 -6.47
N ARG A 129 5.86 -12.78 -6.05
CA ARG A 129 4.61 -12.83 -6.85
C ARG A 129 4.58 -11.85 -8.02
N GLY A 130 5.64 -11.09 -8.25
CA GLY A 130 5.76 -10.10 -9.32
C GLY A 130 4.85 -8.91 -9.11
N VAL A 131 4.80 -8.40 -7.87
CA VAL A 131 4.06 -7.18 -7.50
C VAL A 131 5.02 -6.22 -6.81
N ALA A 132 4.97 -4.93 -7.18
CA ALA A 132 5.58 -3.85 -6.41
C ALA A 132 4.48 -2.93 -5.87
N HIS A 133 4.56 -2.56 -4.59
CA HIS A 133 3.54 -1.78 -3.88
C HIS A 133 3.60 -0.29 -4.21
N LEU A 134 4.80 0.29 -4.33
CA LEU A 134 5.08 1.69 -4.68
C LEU A 134 4.65 2.76 -3.67
N ASP A 135 4.22 2.38 -2.47
CA ASP A 135 3.86 3.34 -1.40
C ASP A 135 4.33 2.90 0.00
N LEU A 136 5.44 2.17 0.07
CA LEU A 136 6.02 1.69 1.33
C LEU A 136 6.94 2.70 2.03
N ARG A 137 7.15 3.89 1.46
CA ARG A 137 8.01 4.91 2.06
C ARG A 137 7.33 5.67 3.20
N GLY A 138 6.00 5.77 3.17
CA GLY A 138 5.16 6.29 4.27
C GLY A 138 5.05 5.26 5.41
N THR A 139 4.51 5.61 6.56
CA THR A 139 4.23 4.63 7.65
C THR A 139 2.80 4.07 7.61
N GLY A 140 1.91 4.72 6.86
CA GLY A 140 0.47 4.43 6.88
C GLY A 140 0.06 3.06 6.32
N ASN A 141 0.94 2.43 5.54
CA ASN A 141 0.64 1.18 4.84
C ASN A 141 1.20 -0.07 5.54
N PHE A 142 1.79 0.11 6.73
CA PHE A 142 2.29 -0.97 7.57
C PHE A 142 1.42 -1.14 8.80
N ILE A 143 1.08 -2.39 9.10
CA ILE A 143 0.30 -2.79 10.26
C ILE A 143 1.15 -3.69 11.15
N ILE A 144 1.05 -3.48 12.46
CA ILE A 144 1.48 -4.43 13.49
C ILE A 144 0.25 -5.24 13.87
N ARG A 145 0.22 -6.51 13.48
CA ARG A 145 -0.87 -7.45 13.75
C ARG A 145 -0.93 -7.81 15.24
N PRO A 146 -2.05 -8.34 15.76
CA PRO A 146 -2.19 -8.67 17.18
C PRO A 146 -1.16 -9.67 17.73
N ASP A 147 -0.64 -10.54 16.87
CA ASP A 147 0.43 -11.51 17.18
C ASP A 147 1.84 -10.93 17.10
N GLY A 148 1.97 -9.62 16.83
CA GLY A 148 3.23 -8.91 16.69
C GLY A 148 3.91 -9.07 15.33
N THR A 149 3.25 -9.69 14.35
CA THR A 149 3.80 -9.85 12.99
C THR A 149 3.43 -8.67 12.08
N PRO A 150 4.18 -8.41 11.00
CA PRO A 150 3.89 -7.32 10.07
C PRO A 150 2.70 -7.65 9.17
N GLY A 151 2.03 -6.59 8.71
CA GLY A 151 1.04 -6.64 7.66
C GLY A 151 1.13 -5.44 6.71
N LEU A 152 0.70 -5.63 5.47
CA LEU A 152 0.65 -4.59 4.43
C LEU A 152 -0.79 -4.32 3.99
N ILE A 153 -1.10 -3.03 3.83
CA ILE A 153 -2.41 -2.56 3.39
C ILE A 153 -2.28 -1.51 2.29
N ASP A 154 -3.40 -1.20 1.64
CA ASP A 154 -3.53 -0.18 0.60
C ASP A 154 -2.70 -0.44 -0.67
N PHE A 155 -3.14 -1.41 -1.47
CA PHE A 155 -2.51 -1.76 -2.74
C PHE A 155 -2.98 -0.87 -3.90
N GLN A 156 -3.56 0.30 -3.60
CA GLN A 156 -4.07 1.19 -4.63
C GLN A 156 -2.97 1.75 -5.51
N SER A 157 -1.69 1.79 -5.12
CA SER A 157 -0.58 2.19 -6.01
C SER A 157 0.16 1.00 -6.63
N ALA A 158 -0.13 -0.22 -6.18
CA ALA A 158 0.64 -1.41 -6.53
C ALA A 158 0.51 -1.83 -7.99
N VAL A 159 1.60 -2.32 -8.58
CA VAL A 159 1.66 -2.73 -9.99
C VAL A 159 2.14 -4.17 -10.12
N ILE A 160 1.62 -4.87 -11.12
CA ILE A 160 2.04 -6.22 -11.48
C ILE A 160 3.27 -6.11 -12.38
N THR A 161 4.44 -6.43 -11.84
CA THR A 161 5.75 -6.30 -12.49
C THR A 161 6.16 -7.54 -13.29
N ARG A 162 5.42 -8.67 -13.19
CA ARG A 162 5.78 -9.94 -13.83
C ARG A 162 6.09 -9.85 -15.34
N TYR A 163 5.42 -8.96 -16.06
CA TYR A 163 5.60 -8.79 -17.51
C TYR A 163 6.52 -7.62 -17.90
N PHE A 164 7.12 -6.95 -16.92
CA PHE A 164 8.01 -5.82 -17.18
C PHE A 164 9.42 -6.31 -17.52
N PRO A 165 10.20 -5.52 -18.29
CA PRO A 165 11.63 -5.76 -18.42
C PRO A 165 12.29 -5.87 -17.05
N GLY A 166 13.22 -6.81 -16.88
CA GLY A 166 13.81 -7.12 -15.57
C GLY A 166 14.45 -5.91 -14.87
N TRP A 167 15.02 -4.95 -15.63
CA TRP A 167 15.56 -3.72 -15.07
C TRP A 167 14.48 -2.81 -14.46
N LEU A 168 13.31 -2.72 -15.11
CA LEU A 168 12.20 -1.89 -14.65
C LEU A 168 11.54 -2.52 -13.43
N ARG A 169 11.34 -3.85 -13.46
CA ARG A 169 10.88 -4.62 -12.31
C ARG A 169 11.76 -4.37 -11.09
N ARG A 170 13.07 -4.58 -11.23
CA ARG A 170 14.05 -4.34 -10.15
C ARG A 170 14.04 -2.90 -9.65
N MET A 171 13.89 -1.92 -10.55
CA MET A 171 13.79 -0.52 -10.15
C MET A 171 12.57 -0.26 -9.26
N LEU A 172 11.41 -0.83 -9.61
CA LEU A 172 10.17 -0.67 -8.85
C LEU A 172 10.21 -1.39 -7.50
N GLU A 173 10.73 -2.62 -7.47
CA GLU A 173 10.99 -3.39 -6.24
C GLU A 173 11.95 -2.63 -5.33
N HIS A 174 13.01 -2.04 -5.89
CA HIS A 174 13.96 -1.24 -5.12
C HIS A 174 13.35 0.03 -4.48
N ILE A 175 12.27 0.58 -5.06
CA ILE A 175 11.53 1.69 -4.42
C ILE A 175 10.85 1.19 -3.14
N ASP A 176 10.27 -0.01 -3.15
CA ASP A 176 9.65 -0.63 -1.98
C ASP A 176 10.68 -0.96 -0.90
N ASP A 177 11.80 -1.59 -1.28
CA ASP A 177 12.91 -1.91 -0.37
C ASP A 177 13.41 -0.66 0.34
N SER A 178 13.55 0.45 -0.39
CA SER A 178 13.94 1.73 0.19
C SER A 178 12.96 2.20 1.29
N GLY A 179 11.68 1.83 1.18
CA GLY A 179 10.67 2.08 2.19
C GLY A 179 10.89 1.27 3.46
N VAL A 180 11.19 -0.04 3.31
CA VAL A 180 11.51 -0.94 4.43
C VAL A 180 12.82 -0.54 5.11
N LEU A 181 13.87 -0.26 4.34
CA LEU A 181 15.15 0.23 4.86
C LEU A 181 15.00 1.56 5.62
N LYS A 182 14.09 2.42 5.16
CA LYS A 182 13.76 3.65 5.90
C LYS A 182 13.11 3.33 7.25
N LYS A 183 12.34 2.24 7.38
CA LYS A 183 11.78 1.80 8.67
C LYS A 183 12.85 1.24 9.59
N TRP A 184 13.78 0.44 9.07
CA TRP A 184 14.98 0.05 9.82
C TRP A 184 15.70 1.25 10.42
N ASN A 185 16.02 2.24 9.58
CA ASN A 185 16.71 3.44 10.04
C ASN A 185 15.88 4.28 11.03
N GLN A 186 14.54 4.21 10.97
CA GLN A 186 13.65 4.96 11.83
C GLN A 186 13.44 4.32 13.21
N PHE A 187 13.32 2.99 13.26
CA PHE A 187 12.94 2.25 14.47
C PHE A 187 14.11 1.53 15.12
N LEU A 188 15.03 0.97 14.34
CA LEU A 188 16.17 0.19 14.81
C LEU A 188 17.48 0.62 14.11
N PRO A 189 17.87 1.92 14.17
CA PRO A 189 19.03 2.43 13.45
C PRO A 189 20.34 1.74 13.83
N GLU A 190 20.49 1.35 15.10
CA GLU A 190 21.69 0.67 15.61
C GLU A 190 21.77 -0.78 15.12
N GLN A 191 20.63 -1.47 14.98
CA GLN A 191 20.55 -2.89 14.61
C GLN A 191 20.42 -3.11 13.09
N MET A 192 20.18 -2.05 12.32
CA MET A 192 20.03 -2.10 10.85
C MET A 192 21.23 -2.74 10.13
N GLY A 193 22.44 -2.58 10.67
CA GLY A 193 23.68 -3.03 10.04
C GLY A 193 24.15 -2.12 8.89
N GLU A 194 25.43 -2.23 8.56
CA GLU A 194 26.09 -1.33 7.59
C GLU A 194 25.61 -1.55 6.15
N ALA A 195 25.39 -2.79 5.74
CA ALA A 195 24.95 -3.12 4.38
C ALA A 195 23.59 -2.47 4.04
N ARG A 196 22.61 -2.61 4.94
CA ARG A 196 21.29 -1.98 4.81
C ARG A 196 21.42 -0.46 4.80
N ARG A 197 22.24 0.11 5.69
CA ARG A 197 22.45 1.57 5.78
C ARG A 197 23.05 2.13 4.50
N ALA A 198 24.07 1.47 3.95
CA ALA A 198 24.69 1.84 2.69
C ALA A 198 23.71 1.72 1.52
N ALA A 199 22.87 0.68 1.49
CA ALA A 199 21.83 0.53 0.47
C ALA A 199 20.81 1.69 0.50
N LEU A 200 20.36 2.08 1.70
CA LEU A 200 19.46 3.24 1.87
C LEU A 200 20.13 4.53 1.39
N GLN A 201 21.38 4.77 1.79
CA GLN A 201 22.14 5.96 1.37
C GLN A 201 22.26 6.07 -0.14
N ARG A 202 22.66 4.97 -0.82
CA ARG A 202 22.75 4.92 -2.29
C ARG A 202 21.42 5.27 -2.97
N PHE A 203 20.30 4.77 -2.43
CA PHE A 203 18.98 5.10 -2.95
C PHE A 203 18.65 6.59 -2.80
N GLU A 204 18.88 7.15 -1.61
CA GLU A 204 18.62 8.57 -1.33
C GLU A 204 19.47 9.50 -2.21
N GLU A 205 20.75 9.18 -2.38
CA GLU A 205 21.65 9.91 -3.28
C GLU A 205 21.17 9.87 -4.74
N GLY A 206 20.80 8.68 -5.23
CA GLY A 206 20.26 8.51 -6.58
C GLY A 206 18.99 9.35 -6.80
N ARG A 207 18.08 9.33 -5.82
CA ARG A 207 16.83 10.11 -5.84
C ARG A 207 17.11 11.62 -5.86
N MET A 208 18.06 12.09 -5.05
CA MET A 208 18.46 13.50 -5.01
C MET A 208 19.11 13.94 -6.32
N ARG A 209 19.96 13.11 -6.93
CA ARG A 209 20.55 13.36 -8.25
C ARG A 209 19.48 13.48 -9.33
N TYR A 210 18.53 12.55 -9.38
CA TYR A 210 17.40 12.61 -10.32
C TYR A 210 16.57 13.88 -10.13
N PHE A 211 16.22 14.22 -8.88
CA PHE A 211 15.46 15.44 -8.59
C PHE A 211 16.22 16.70 -9.01
N GLY A 212 17.53 16.76 -8.73
CA GLY A 212 18.40 17.85 -9.18
C GLY A 212 18.45 17.98 -10.70
N TRP A 213 18.57 16.86 -11.43
CA TRP A 213 18.50 16.83 -12.89
C TRP A 213 17.15 17.31 -13.43
N TYR A 214 16.04 16.81 -12.87
CA TYR A 214 14.69 17.22 -13.25
C TYR A 214 14.46 18.73 -13.06
N MET A 215 14.92 19.29 -11.94
CA MET A 215 14.84 20.73 -11.68
C MET A 215 15.68 21.55 -12.68
N LYS A 216 16.85 21.07 -13.09
CA LYS A 216 17.66 21.71 -14.16
C LYS A 216 16.94 21.70 -15.51
N LEU A 217 16.28 20.60 -15.87
CA LEU A 217 15.49 20.51 -17.10
C LEU A 217 14.28 21.46 -17.10
N ARG A 218 13.53 21.53 -15.99
CA ARG A 218 12.44 22.50 -15.84
C ARG A 218 12.93 23.94 -16.02
N ARG A 219 14.04 24.31 -15.39
CA ARG A 219 14.64 25.66 -15.53
C ARG A 219 15.03 25.99 -16.98
N LYS A 220 15.53 25.02 -17.75
CA LYS A 220 15.83 25.20 -19.19
C LYS A 220 14.56 25.40 -20.03
N LYS A 221 13.46 24.72 -19.71
CA LYS A 221 12.17 24.86 -20.42
C LYS A 221 11.56 26.25 -20.21
N TYR A 222 11.68 26.84 -19.00
CA TYR A 222 11.24 28.21 -18.70
C TYR A 222 12.11 29.31 -19.35
N ARG A 223 13.36 29.01 -19.76
CA ARG A 223 14.24 29.96 -20.47
C ARG A 223 14.09 29.95 -21.99
N ARG A 224 13.42 28.95 -22.57
CA ARG A 224 13.19 28.81 -24.02
C ARG A 224 11.78 29.20 -24.48
N GLY A 225 10.89 29.54 -23.54
CA GLY A 225 9.55 30.07 -23.82
C GLY A 225 9.43 31.57 -23.56
N ARG A 226 10.55 32.30 -23.61
CA ARG A 226 10.64 33.76 -23.57
C ARG A 226 11.36 34.22 -24.82
#